data_AF-A0A952GUR3-F1
#
_entry.id   AF-A0A952GUR3-F1
#
_cell.length_a   1.000
_cell.length_b   1.000
_cell.length_c   1.000
_cell.angle_alpha   90.00
_cell.angle_beta   90.00
_cell.angle_gamma   90.00
#
_symmetry.space_group_name_H-M   'P 1'
#
loop_
_entity.id
_entity.type
_entity.pdbx_description
1 polymer ?
#
loop_
_entity_poly.entity_id
_entity_poly.type
_entity_poly.pdbx_seq_one_letter_code
_entity_poly.pdbx_strand_id
1 'polypeptide(L)' 'MTSLPLLPLRDIVVFPGMVVPLFVGREKSVAALEAAMAGDKDIFLLAQLDPGCD' A
#
# COMPACT_ATOMS: atom_id res chain seq x y z
N MET A 1 -13.78 6.18 14.17
CA MET A 1 -13.06 6.36 12.90
C MET A 1 -12.17 5.15 12.72
N THR A 2 -12.36 4.39 11.66
CA THR A 2 -11.53 3.21 11.37
C THR A 2 -10.28 3.69 10.63
N SER A 3 -9.10 3.47 11.21
CA SER A 3 -7.81 3.78 10.56
C SER A 3 -7.33 2.53 9.81
N LEU A 4 -7.10 2.63 8.50
CA LEU A 4 -6.54 1.55 7.70
C LEU A 4 -5.05 1.81 7.44
N PRO A 5 -4.20 0.77 7.46
CA PRO A 5 -2.83 0.89 6.99
C PRO A 5 -2.81 1.32 5.53
N LEU A 6 -1.94 2.29 5.19
CA LEU A 6 -1.87 2.90 3.87
C LEU A 6 -0.55 2.52 3.18
N LEU A 7 -0.65 2.01 1.95
CA LEU A 7 0.49 1.69 1.10
C LEU A 7 0.46 2.56 -0.16
N PRO A 8 1.39 3.52 -0.29
CA PRO A 8 1.50 4.31 -1.52
C PRO A 8 2.06 3.45 -2.66
N LEU A 9 1.48 3.61 -3.84
CA LEU A 9 1.89 2.97 -5.10
C LEU A 9 2.42 4.04 -6.05
N ARG A 10 3.66 3.86 -6.48
CA ARG A 10 4.36 4.85 -7.30
C ARG A 10 4.22 4.60 -8.79
N ASP A 11 4.49 3.37 -9.20
CA ASP A 11 4.68 3.01 -10.61
C ASP A 11 3.49 2.21 -11.17
N ILE A 12 2.40 2.08 -10.39
CA ILE A 12 1.26 1.23 -10.73
C ILE A 12 -0.06 1.73 -10.13
N VAL A 13 -1.14 1.51 -10.88
CA VAL A 13 -2.53 1.60 -10.40
C VAL A 13 -3.15 0.21 -10.48
N VAL A 14 -3.77 -0.25 -9.40
CA VAL A 14 -4.41 -1.57 -9.31
C VAL A 14 -5.93 -1.43 -9.30
N PHE A 15 -6.59 -2.34 -10.01
CA PHE A 15 -8.04 -2.44 -10.08
C PHE A 15 -8.52 -3.76 -9.44
N PRO A 16 -9.79 -3.84 -9.01
CA PRO A 16 -10.36 -5.07 -8.46
C PRO A 16 -10.17 -6.29 -9.37
N GLY A 17 -9.80 -7.42 -8.77
CA GLY A 17 -9.58 -8.69 -9.48
C GLY A 17 -8.17 -8.90 -10.05
N MET A 18 -7.29 -7.91 -9.94
CA MET A 18 -5.88 -8.06 -10.34
C MET A 18 -5.07 -8.81 -9.27
N VAL A 19 -4.16 -9.68 -9.72
CA VAL A 19 -3.12 -10.28 -8.88
C VAL A 19 -1.77 -9.76 -9.35
N VAL A 20 -1.11 -8.93 -8.53
CA VAL A 20 0.17 -8.31 -8.87
C VAL A 20 1.16 -8.45 -7.72
N PRO A 21 2.42 -8.86 -7.97
CA PRO A 21 3.46 -8.80 -6.95
C PRO A 21 3.88 -7.34 -6.72
N LEU A 22 3.96 -6.92 -5.45
CA LEU A 22 4.43 -5.58 -5.06
C LEU A 22 5.78 -5.69 -4.35
N PHE A 23 6.73 -4.83 -4.70
CA PHE A 23 7.98 -4.69 -3.99
C PHE A 23 7.87 -3.55 -2.98
N VAL A 24 8.02 -3.87 -1.69
CA VAL A 24 7.93 -2.91 -0.59
C VAL A 24 9.30 -2.78 0.07
N GLY A 25 9.89 -1.58 0.03
CA GLY A 25 11.26 -1.37 0.53
C GLY A 25 11.42 -0.23 1.54
N ARG A 26 10.48 0.72 1.61
CA ARG A 26 10.54 1.83 2.58
C ARG A 26 10.05 1.34 3.94
N GLU A 27 10.77 1.67 5.02
CA GLU A 27 10.43 1.24 6.38
C GLU A 27 8.95 1.50 6.75
N LYS A 28 8.44 2.69 6.42
CA LYS A 28 7.03 3.06 6.65
C LYS A 28 6.04 2.18 5.88
N SER A 29 6.39 1.81 4.65
CA SER A 29 5.55 0.96 3.80
C SER A 29 5.57 -0.50 4.29
N VAL A 30 6.73 -0.98 4.76
CA VAL A 30 6.84 -2.30 5.38
C VAL A 30 5.99 -2.36 6.65
N ALA A 31 6.09 -1.35 7.53
CA ALA A 31 5.30 -1.28 8.76
C ALA A 31 3.78 -1.25 8.49
N ALA A 32 3.33 -0.53 7.45
CA ALA A 32 1.92 -0.52 7.06
C ALA A 32 1.45 -1.89 6.57
N LEU A 33 2.28 -2.59 5.79
CA LEU A 33 1.97 -3.95 5.33
C LEU A 33 1.88 -4.94 6.50
N GLU A 34 2.85 -4.92 7.41
CA GLU A 34 2.84 -5.76 8.61
C GLU A 34 1.61 -5.50 9.48
N ALA A 35 1.23 -4.23 9.67
CA ALA A 35 0.02 -3.87 10.40
C ALA A 35 -1.26 -4.42 9.75
N ALA A 36 -1.36 -4.37 8.42
CA ALA A 36 -2.49 -4.96 7.70
C ALA A 36 -2.51 -6.49 7.83
N MET A 37 -1.34 -7.14 7.69
CA MET A 37 -1.20 -8.59 7.80
C MET A 37 -1.51 -9.12 9.20
N ALA A 38 -1.22 -8.35 10.25
CA ALA A 38 -1.56 -8.68 11.63
C ALA A 38 -3.04 -8.46 11.98
N GLY A 39 -3.76 -7.64 11.20
CA GLY A 39 -5.17 -7.33 11.36
C GLY A 39 -6.07 -8.12 10.39
N ASP A 40 -7.10 -7.44 9.89
CA ASP A 40 -8.11 -8.03 8.99
C ASP A 40 -7.63 -8.18 7.53
N LYS A 41 -6.34 -7.94 7.25
CA LYS A 41 -5.73 -7.94 5.91
C LYS A 41 -6.27 -6.86 4.96
N ASP A 42 -7.04 -5.92 5.49
CA ASP A 42 -7.45 -4.74 4.77
C ASP A 42 -6.30 -3.72 4.72
N ILE A 43 -6.00 -3.25 3.52
CA ILE A 43 -4.98 -2.23 3.27
C ILE A 43 -5.52 -1.21 2.27
N PHE A 44 -5.22 0.06 2.51
CA PHE A 44 -5.60 1.13 1.59
C PHE A 44 -4.45 1.43 0.64
N LEU A 45 -4.68 1.24 -0.66
CA LEU A 45 -3.70 1.54 -1.70
C LEU A 45 -3.92 2.95 -2.22
N LEU A 46 -2.87 3.77 -2.23
CA LEU A 46 -2.92 5.14 -2.73
C LEU A 46 -1.99 5.29 -3.93
N ALA A 47 -2.55 5.53 -5.11
CA ALA A 47 -1.75 5.86 -6.29
C ALA A 47 -1.16 7.27 -6.13
N GLN A 48 0.15 7.40 -6.31
CA GLN A 48 0.83 8.69 -6.29
C GLN A 48 0.67 9.38 -7.65
N LEU A 49 0.34 10.67 -7.62
CA LEU A 49 0.26 11.48 -8.84
C LEU A 49 1.65 11.79 -9.39
N ASP A 50 2.59 12.13 -8.51
CA ASP A 50 3.99 12.38 -8.83
C ASP A 50 4.88 11.35 -8.11
N PRO A 51 5.57 10.47 -8.86
CA PRO A 51 6.53 9.52 -8.32
C PRO A 51 7.69 10.12 -7.51
N GLY A 52 8.06 11.36 -7.77
CA GLY A 52 9.20 12.04 -7.13
C GLY A 52 8.86 12.70 -5.79
N CYS A 53 7.59 12.72 -5.40
CA CYS A 53 7.14 13.32 -4.15
C CYS A 53 7.16 12.28 -3.02
N ASP A 54 8.18 12.36 -2.16
CA ASP A 54 8.44 11.43 -1.06
C ASP A 54 7.66 11.70 0.23
#